data_AF-A0A832BRA0-F1
#
_entry.id   AF-A0A832BRA0-F1
#
_cell.length_a   1.000
_cell.length_b   1.000
_cell.length_c   1.000
_cell.angle_alpha   90.00
_cell.angle_beta   90.00
_cell.angle_gamma   90.00
#
_symmetry.space_group_name_H-M   'P 1'
#
loop_
_entity.id
_entity.type
_entity.pdbx_description
1 polymer ?
#
loop_
_entity_poly.entity_id
_entity_poly.type
_entity_poly.pdbx_seq_one_letter_code
_entity_poly.pdbx_strand_id
1 'polypeptide(L)'
;MAEIGRGMEAVRGFARRCLDAGGIPIFRTRFGGKRLERNGVIAACWGKGDVVKGGTIVDVPTDVIEKMEKTRGDYKWILSSL
;
A
#
# COMPACT_ATOMS: atom_id res chain seq x y z
N MET A 1 3.34 -8.45 11.33
CA MET A 1 3.73 -7.96 9.98
C MET A 1 4.70 -6.81 10.18
N ALA A 2 5.81 -6.75 9.47
CA ALA A 2 6.85 -5.74 9.70
C ALA A 2 6.40 -4.34 9.25
N GLU A 3 6.83 -3.29 9.95
CA GLU A 3 6.76 -1.90 9.46
C GLU A 3 7.78 -1.74 8.31
N ILE A 4 7.36 -1.25 7.15
CA ILE A 4 8.20 -1.15 5.94
C ILE A 4 8.34 0.28 5.39
N GLY A 5 7.81 1.28 6.11
CA GLY A 5 7.91 2.68 5.72
C GLY A 5 6.76 3.52 6.27
N ARG A 6 6.79 4.82 5.94
CA ARG A 6 5.84 5.81 6.44
C ARG A 6 5.35 6.77 5.35
N GLY A 7 4.10 7.21 5.48
CA GLY A 7 3.51 8.24 4.64
C GLY A 7 3.30 7.82 3.18
N MET A 8 2.89 8.80 2.35
CA MET A 8 2.56 8.57 0.94
C MET A 8 3.76 8.13 0.10
N GLU A 9 4.97 8.62 0.42
CA GLU A 9 6.19 8.24 -0.29
C GLU A 9 6.50 6.75 -0.16
N ALA A 10 6.29 6.16 1.02
CA ALA A 10 6.46 4.72 1.20
C ALA A 10 5.43 3.91 0.41
N VAL A 11 4.19 4.39 0.30
CA VAL A 11 3.13 3.76 -0.51
C VAL A 11 3.53 3.73 -1.99
N ARG A 12 3.96 4.89 -2.52
CA ARG A 12 4.43 5.03 -3.90
C ARG A 12 5.66 4.18 -4.18
N GLY A 13 6.64 4.25 -3.29
CA GLY A 13 7.88 3.47 -3.39
C GLY A 13 7.60 1.96 -3.40
N PHE A 14 6.67 1.49 -2.56
CA PHE A 14 6.25 0.09 -2.60
C PHE A 14 5.56 -0.27 -3.92
N ALA A 15 4.61 0.55 -4.37
CA ALA A 15 3.89 0.33 -5.63
C ALA A 15 4.87 0.20 -6.81
N ARG A 16 5.84 1.12 -6.90
CA ARG A 16 6.84 1.12 -7.97
C ARG A 16 7.72 -0.11 -7.94
N ARG A 17 8.30 -0.47 -6.79
CA ARG A 17 9.11 -1.70 -6.67
C ARG A 17 8.33 -2.96 -7.05
N CYS A 18 7.05 -3.04 -6.68
CA CYS A 18 6.21 -4.17 -7.04
C CYS A 18 5.98 -4.26 -8.55
N LEU A 19 5.71 -3.13 -9.20
CA LEU A 19 5.52 -3.04 -10.65
C LEU A 19 6.81 -3.34 -11.42
N ASP A 20 7.94 -2.78 -10.98
CA ASP A 20 9.27 -3.01 -11.58
C ASP A 20 9.66 -4.49 -11.52
N ALA A 21 9.21 -5.22 -10.49
CA ALA A 21 9.40 -6.67 -10.37
C ALA A 21 8.44 -7.50 -11.25
N GLY A 22 7.47 -6.87 -11.94
CA GLY A 22 6.43 -7.53 -12.72
C GLY A 22 5.26 -8.05 -11.89
N GLY A 23 5.03 -7.51 -10.69
CA GLY A 23 3.92 -7.85 -9.80
C GLY A 23 2.78 -6.84 -9.85
N ILE A 24 1.75 -7.08 -9.03
CA ILE A 24 0.61 -6.16 -8.87
C ILE A 24 0.52 -5.69 -7.42
N PRO A 25 0.62 -4.37 -7.15
CA PRO A 25 0.56 -3.87 -5.78
C PRO A 25 -0.86 -3.97 -5.22
N ILE A 26 -0.96 -4.50 -4.00
CA ILE A 26 -2.21 -4.61 -3.24
C ILE A 26 -2.06 -3.78 -1.97
N PHE A 27 -3.01 -2.88 -1.75
CA PHE A 27 -3.11 -2.09 -0.53
C PHE A 27 -4.40 -2.45 0.23
N ARG A 28 -4.30 -2.71 1.53
CA ARG A 28 -5.44 -2.96 2.42
C ARG A 28 -5.37 -2.01 3.60
N THR A 29 -6.42 -1.22 3.80
CA THR A 29 -6.57 -0.27 4.91
C THR A 29 -7.21 -0.92 6.15
N ARG A 30 -7.69 -2.17 6.00
CA ARG A 30 -8.39 -2.92 7.05
C ARG A 30 -7.91 -4.36 7.13
N PHE A 31 -7.98 -4.91 8.34
CA PHE A 31 -7.75 -6.32 8.62
C PHE A 31 -8.77 -6.82 9.65
N GLY A 32 -9.43 -7.95 9.37
CA GLY A 32 -10.53 -8.44 10.21
C GLY A 32 -11.68 -7.42 10.37
N GLY A 33 -11.94 -6.61 9.35
CA GLY A 33 -12.97 -5.56 9.36
C GLY A 33 -12.57 -4.25 10.06
N LYS A 34 -11.47 -4.23 10.82
CA LYS A 34 -10.99 -3.07 11.58
C LYS A 34 -9.96 -2.26 10.80
N ARG A 35 -9.97 -0.93 10.96
CA ARG A 35 -8.87 -0.08 10.49
C ARG A 35 -7.59 -0.41 11.26
N LEU A 36 -6.47 -0.22 10.58
CA LEU A 36 -5.14 -0.44 11.16
C LEU A 36 -4.76 0.76 12.03
N GLU A 37 -4.02 0.50 13.09
CA GLU A 37 -3.47 1.56 13.96
C GLU A 37 -2.56 2.51 13.17
N ARG A 38 -2.39 3.73 13.69
CA ARG A 38 -1.47 4.75 13.13
C ARG A 38 -1.70 5.00 11.64
N ASN A 39 -2.96 5.00 11.18
CA ASN A 39 -3.28 5.15 9.76
C ASN A 39 -2.49 4.16 8.89
N GLY A 40 -2.46 2.89 9.30
CA GLY A 40 -1.71 1.84 8.63
C GLY A 40 -2.34 1.39 7.31
N VAL A 41 -1.49 0.96 6.38
CA VAL A 41 -1.86 0.29 5.13
C VAL A 41 -1.00 -0.95 4.98
N ILE A 42 -1.64 -2.12 4.87
CA ILE A 42 -0.96 -3.37 4.51
C ILE A 42 -0.66 -3.31 3.02
N ALA A 43 0.61 -3.40 2.67
CA ALA A 43 1.10 -3.49 1.31
C ALA A 43 1.57 -4.92 1.00
N ALA A 44 1.13 -5.48 -0.11
CA ALA A 44 1.56 -6.78 -0.60
C ALA A 44 1.79 -6.71 -2.12
N CYS A 45 2.72 -7.51 -2.63
CA CYS A 45 2.99 -7.60 -4.06
C CYS A 45 2.51 -8.94 -4.60
N TRP A 46 1.45 -8.92 -5.40
CA TRP A 46 0.89 -10.11 -6.01
C TRP A 46 1.80 -10.64 -7.12
N GLY A 47 2.02 -11.95 -7.16
CA GLY A 47 2.89 -12.62 -8.14
C GLY A 47 4.39 -12.44 -7.93
N LYS A 48 4.82 -11.55 -7.02
CA LYS A 48 6.23 -11.22 -6.74
C LYS A 48 6.51 -10.97 -5.25
N GLY A 49 5.73 -11.56 -4.35
CA GLY A 49 5.87 -11.36 -2.89
C GLY A 49 7.08 -12.04 -2.26
N ASP A 50 7.70 -12.98 -2.96
CA ASP A 50 8.99 -13.59 -2.65
C ASP A 50 10.16 -12.61 -2.90
N VAL A 51 10.06 -11.78 -3.95
CA VAL A 51 11.03 -10.74 -4.33
C VAL A 51 10.77 -9.43 -3.57
N VAL A 52 9.53 -8.95 -3.57
CA VAL A 52 9.11 -7.70 -2.93
C VAL A 52 8.30 -8.03 -1.68
N LYS A 53 8.99 -8.13 -0.54
CA LYS A 53 8.37 -8.45 0.75
C LYS A 53 7.38 -7.36 1.16
N GLY A 54 6.16 -7.79 1.46
CA GLY A 54 5.09 -6.93 1.96
C GLY A 54 5.25 -6.57 3.44
N GLY A 55 4.42 -5.63 3.90
CA GLY A 55 4.47 -5.10 5.26
C GLY A 55 3.45 -4.01 5.51
N THR A 56 3.52 -3.37 6.67
CA THR A 56 2.65 -2.25 7.04
C THR A 56 3.38 -0.94 6.77
N ILE A 57 2.73 -0.05 6.04
CA ILE A 57 3.14 1.35 5.89
C ILE A 57 2.27 2.16 6.86
N VAL A 58 2.88 2.95 7.73
CA VAL A 58 2.18 3.70 8.79
C VAL A 58 2.16 5.19 8.48
N ASP A 59 1.39 5.95 9.26
CA ASP A 59 1.28 7.41 9.15
C ASP A 59 0.88 7.87 7.73
N VAL A 60 0.05 7.07 7.03
CA VAL A 60 -0.47 7.43 5.71
C VAL A 60 -1.53 8.52 5.88
N PRO A 61 -1.54 9.57 5.04
CA PRO A 61 -2.57 10.61 5.10
C PRO A 61 -3.99 10.02 5.06
N THR A 62 -4.90 10.55 5.88
CA THR A 62 -6.25 9.99 6.04
C THR A 62 -7.06 10.08 4.76
N ASP A 63 -6.92 11.15 3.99
CA ASP A 63 -7.54 11.34 2.67
C ASP A 63 -7.10 10.25 1.67
N VAL A 64 -5.83 9.84 1.71
CA VAL A 64 -5.30 8.74 0.90
C VAL A 64 -5.93 7.41 1.32
N ILE A 65 -6.07 7.14 2.62
CA ILE A 65 -6.73 5.94 3.14
C ILE A 65 -8.19 5.88 2.69
N GLU A 66 -8.92 6.98 2.81
CA GLU A 66 -10.32 7.07 2.40
C GLU A 66 -10.47 6.87 0.89
N LYS A 67 -9.53 7.41 0.10
CA LYS A 67 -9.50 7.17 -1.34
C LYS A 67 -9.25 5.70 -1.64
N MET A 68 -8.29 5.05 -0.99
CA MET A 68 -8.04 3.60 -1.13
C MET A 68 -9.27 2.75 -0.78
N GLU A 69 -10.04 3.13 0.24
CA GLU A 69 -11.28 2.44 0.61
C GLU A 69 -12.37 2.58 -0.46
N LYS A 70 -12.44 3.74 -1.14
CA LYS A 70 -13.42 4.01 -2.23
C LYS A 70 -13.00 3.41 -3.57
N THR A 71 -11.70 3.34 -3.86
CA THR A 71 -11.14 2.90 -5.15
C THR A 71 -10.46 1.54 -5.02
N ARG A 72 -11.11 0.57 -4.36
CA ARG A 72 -10.52 -0.73 -4.07
C ARG A 72 -10.05 -1.43 -5.34
N GLY A 73 -8.76 -1.80 -5.39
CA GLY A 73 -8.15 -2.48 -6.54
C GLY A 73 -7.60 -1.55 -7.61
N ASP A 74 -7.93 -0.26 -7.57
CA ASP A 74 -7.30 0.74 -8.44
C ASP A 74 -6.15 1.43 -7.71
N TYR A 75 -4.92 1.04 -8.06
CA TYR A 75 -3.69 1.62 -7.55
C TYR A 75 -3.11 2.71 -8.49
N LYS A 76 -3.70 2.95 -9.66
CA LYS A 76 -3.06 3.82 -10.68
C LYS A 76 -2.96 5.26 -10.21
N TRP A 77 -3.95 5.76 -9.48
CA TRP A 77 -3.94 7.11 -8.93
C TRP A 77 -2.83 7.33 -7.88
N ILE A 78 -2.37 6.26 -7.21
CA ILE A 78 -1.25 6.33 -6.25
C ILE A 78 0.02 6.79 -6.97
N LEU A 79 0.16 6.42 -8.24
CA LEU A 79 1.31 6.73 -9.08
C LEU A 79 1.15 8.04 -9.88
N SER A 80 -0.06 8.61 -9.93
CA SER A 80 -0.45 9.64 -10.90
C SER A 80 -0.19 11.09 -10.46
N SER A 81 0.60 11.35 -9.41
CA SER A 81 0.93 12.74 -9.00
C SER A 81 2.44 12.98 -9.03
N LEU A 82 2.96 13.13 -10.24
CA LEU A 82 4.13 13.96 -10.51
C LEU A 82 3.63 15.32 -10.98
#